data_AF-A0A2V7JHM6-F1
#
_entry.id   AF-A0A2V7JHM6-F1
#
_cell.length_a   1.000
_cell.length_b   1.000
_cell.length_c   1.000
_cell.angle_alpha   90.00
_cell.angle_beta   90.00
_cell.angle_gamma   90.00
#
_symmetry.space_group_name_H-M   'P 1'
#
loop_
_entity.id
_entity.type
_entity.pdbx_description
1 polymer ?
#
loop_
_entity_poly.entity_id
_entity_poly.type
_entity_poly.pdbx_seq_one_letter_code
_entity_poly.pdbx_strand_id
1 'polypeptide(L)'
;MTTPVHPETHDLRRVIGLAGGIALIVGITIGSGIFRTPPTIAGLVPNPLVIMGLWTAFGLISICGALAVAELSTLLPRAGGVYVFLREAYGDAAAFVFGWLYVLVTTPTAVATLATVFAEFLLNLLGVAANTATVQMIAIAAIIALTGANVLGARVGAAVSEVTTLVKVTALTAIIIGAFLLGHGSLSHLTEGGAVQRG
;
A
#
# COMPACT_ATOMS: atom_id res chain seq x y z
N MET A 1 -37.43 33.30 -23.87
CA MET A 1 -36.57 33.81 -22.79
C MET A 1 -35.97 32.60 -22.09
N THR A 2 -34.84 32.11 -22.62
CA THR A 2 -34.14 30.92 -22.11
C THR A 2 -33.08 31.40 -21.12
N THR A 3 -33.26 31.08 -19.85
CA THR A 3 -32.26 31.34 -18.82
C THR A 3 -30.96 30.62 -19.18
N PRO A 4 -29.79 31.30 -19.17
CA PRO A 4 -28.52 30.64 -19.38
C PRO A 4 -28.27 29.69 -18.20
N VAL A 5 -28.17 28.40 -18.48
CA VAL A 5 -27.68 27.41 -17.51
C VAL A 5 -26.18 27.65 -17.35
N HIS A 6 -25.79 28.32 -16.28
CA HIS A 6 -24.39 28.35 -15.86
C HIS A 6 -24.01 26.94 -15.39
N PRO A 7 -22.99 26.28 -15.96
CA PRO A 7 -22.49 25.03 -15.41
C PRO A 7 -21.89 25.34 -14.04
N GLU A 8 -22.58 24.91 -12.99
CA GLU A 8 -22.05 24.86 -11.61
C GLU A 8 -20.79 23.99 -11.62
N THR A 9 -19.63 24.62 -11.78
CA THR A 9 -18.36 23.95 -11.58
C THR A 9 -18.23 23.66 -10.09
N HIS A 10 -18.73 22.49 -9.68
CA HIS A 10 -18.42 21.91 -8.37
C HIS A 10 -16.92 21.60 -8.34
N ASP A 11 -16.11 22.63 -8.14
CA ASP A 11 -14.68 22.48 -7.98
C ASP A 11 -14.46 21.78 -6.65
N LEU A 12 -13.94 20.55 -6.72
CA LEU A 12 -13.68 19.75 -5.53
C LEU A 12 -12.73 20.54 -4.64
N ARG A 13 -13.17 20.88 -3.43
CA ARG A 13 -12.35 21.60 -2.47
C ARG A 13 -11.04 20.85 -2.28
N ARG A 14 -9.92 21.49 -2.60
CA ARG A 14 -8.58 20.90 -2.43
C ARG A 14 -8.28 20.77 -0.94
N VAL A 15 -8.59 19.60 -0.38
CA VAL A 15 -8.38 19.31 1.05
C VAL A 15 -6.93 18.87 1.33
N ILE A 16 -6.22 18.36 0.31
CA ILE A 16 -4.86 17.81 0.45
C ILE A 16 -3.88 18.66 -0.37
N GLY A 17 -2.92 19.29 0.32
CA GLY A 17 -1.80 20.00 -0.31
C GLY A 17 -0.65 19.06 -0.70
N LEU A 18 0.40 19.58 -1.33
CA LEU A 18 1.55 18.78 -1.81
C LEU A 18 2.16 17.89 -0.72
N ALA A 19 2.48 18.47 0.44
CA ALA A 19 3.09 17.73 1.54
C ALA A 19 2.17 16.60 2.06
N GLY A 20 0.87 16.88 2.18
CA GLY A 20 -0.12 15.87 2.56
C GLY A 20 -0.29 14.78 1.49
N GLY A 21 -0.20 15.14 0.21
CA GLY A 21 -0.23 14.19 -0.90
C GLY A 21 0.98 13.27 -0.89
N ILE A 22 2.18 13.81 -0.69
CA ILE A 22 3.42 13.02 -0.56
C ILE A 22 3.32 12.08 0.62
N ALA A 23 2.93 12.59 1.80
CA ALA A 23 2.77 11.78 3.00
C ALA A 23 1.76 10.64 2.81
N LEU A 24 0.64 10.93 2.16
CA LEU A 24 -0.38 9.93 1.83
C LEU A 24 0.18 8.85 0.89
N ILE A 25 0.85 9.24 -0.21
CA ILE A 25 1.43 8.29 -1.17
C ILE A 25 2.49 7.41 -0.50
N VAL A 26 3.39 7.98 0.30
CA VAL A 26 4.38 7.23 1.07
C VAL A 26 3.68 6.25 2.01
N GLY A 27 2.64 6.69 2.71
CA GLY A 27 1.90 5.87 3.66
C GLY A 27 1.14 4.70 3.05
N ILE A 28 0.50 4.89 1.90
CA ILE A 28 -0.19 3.80 1.20
C ILE A 28 0.80 2.84 0.52
N THR A 29 1.98 3.33 0.12
CA THR A 29 3.02 2.50 -0.53
C THR A 29 3.76 1.64 0.51
N ILE A 30 4.07 2.20 1.67
CA ILE A 30 4.71 1.45 2.78
C ILE A 30 3.63 0.67 3.55
N GLY A 31 3.24 -0.46 2.97
CA GLY A 31 2.29 -1.40 3.55
C GLY A 31 2.89 -2.30 4.64
N SER A 32 2.07 -3.20 5.18
CA SER A 32 2.54 -4.32 6.02
C SER A 32 3.43 -5.31 5.25
N GLY A 33 3.38 -5.28 3.91
CA GLY A 33 4.17 -6.13 3.02
C GLY A 33 5.68 -6.03 3.25
N ILE A 34 6.21 -4.88 3.69
CA ILE A 34 7.66 -4.74 3.97
C ILE A 34 8.12 -5.59 5.16
N PHE A 35 7.22 -5.97 6.08
CA PHE A 35 7.57 -6.83 7.21
C PHE A 35 7.34 -8.32 6.91
N ARG A 36 6.51 -8.66 5.92
CA ARG A 36 6.19 -10.04 5.54
C ARG A 36 7.02 -10.57 4.38
N THR A 37 7.23 -9.73 3.36
CA THR A 37 7.78 -10.14 2.08
C THR A 37 9.28 -10.41 2.14
N PRO A 38 10.14 -9.57 2.75
CA PRO A 38 11.57 -9.84 2.77
C PRO A 38 11.96 -11.16 3.46
N PRO A 39 11.43 -11.50 4.67
CA PRO A 39 11.72 -12.80 5.28
C PRO A 39 11.26 -13.97 4.41
N THR A 40 10.11 -13.84 3.75
CA THR A 40 9.57 -14.86 2.83
C THR A 40 10.50 -15.06 1.63
N ILE A 41 10.92 -13.97 0.98
CA ILE A 41 11.85 -14.04 -0.16
C ILE A 41 13.20 -14.61 0.29
N ALA A 42 13.71 -14.20 1.45
CA ALA A 42 14.97 -14.71 1.99
C ALA A 42 14.91 -16.23 2.26
N GLY A 43 13.76 -16.76 2.67
CA GLY A 43 13.53 -18.20 2.81
C GLY A 43 13.45 -18.97 1.49
N LEU A 44 13.01 -18.31 0.40
CA LEU A 44 12.88 -18.93 -0.93
C LEU A 44 14.16 -18.79 -1.78
N VAL A 45 14.88 -17.68 -1.62
CA VAL A 45 16.07 -17.34 -2.38
C VAL A 45 17.18 -17.02 -1.38
N PRO A 46 17.98 -18.01 -0.95
CA PRO A 46 19.02 -17.81 0.05
C PRO A 46 20.27 -17.14 -0.54
N ASN A 47 20.15 -16.25 -1.53
CA ASN A 47 21.26 -15.50 -2.11
C ASN A 47 21.02 -13.99 -1.94
N PRO A 48 21.76 -13.32 -1.04
CA PRO A 48 21.55 -11.90 -0.74
C PRO A 48 21.71 -10.96 -1.95
N LEU A 49 22.63 -11.25 -2.88
CA LEU A 49 22.81 -10.46 -4.09
C LEU A 49 21.61 -10.57 -5.02
N VAL A 50 21.02 -11.76 -5.13
CA VAL A 50 19.79 -11.95 -5.92
C VAL A 50 18.62 -11.21 -5.28
N ILE A 51 18.48 -11.28 -3.94
CA ILE A 51 17.45 -10.51 -3.21
C ILE A 51 17.61 -9.02 -3.49
N MET A 52 18.81 -8.46 -3.31
CA MET A 52 19.08 -7.05 -3.57
C MET A 52 18.81 -6.67 -5.03
N GLY A 53 19.26 -7.50 -5.98
CA GLY A 53 19.01 -7.29 -7.41
C GLY A 53 17.52 -7.26 -7.75
N LEU A 54 16.72 -8.15 -7.17
CA LEU A 54 15.26 -8.15 -7.32
C LEU A 54 14.64 -6.86 -6.78
N TRP A 55 15.04 -6.42 -5.59
CA TRP A 55 14.57 -5.15 -5.00
C TRP A 55 14.91 -3.95 -5.88
N THR A 56 16.14 -3.87 -6.40
CA THR A 56 16.54 -2.80 -7.32
C THR A 56 15.74 -2.86 -8.62
N ALA A 57 15.57 -4.03 -9.23
CA ALA A 57 14.82 -4.20 -10.46
C ALA A 57 13.35 -3.78 -10.31
N PHE A 58 12.66 -4.27 -9.27
CA PHE A 58 11.27 -3.89 -9.01
C PHE A 58 11.14 -2.42 -8.61
N GLY A 59 12.13 -1.85 -7.91
CA GLY A 59 12.20 -0.42 -7.61
C GLY A 59 12.25 0.43 -8.89
N LEU A 60 13.11 0.06 -9.85
CA LEU A 60 13.19 0.76 -11.14
C LEU A 60 11.88 0.66 -11.94
N ILE A 61 11.29 -0.54 -12.02
CA ILE A 61 9.99 -0.73 -12.68
C ILE A 61 8.92 0.15 -12.03
N SER A 62 8.90 0.23 -10.70
CA SER A 62 7.95 1.09 -9.97
C SER A 62 8.16 2.57 -10.26
N ILE A 63 9.40 3.04 -10.38
CA ILE A 63 9.71 4.43 -10.75
C ILE A 63 9.19 4.74 -12.16
N CYS A 64 9.45 3.86 -13.12
CA CYS A 64 8.94 4.01 -14.50
C CYS A 64 7.41 4.11 -14.51
N GLY A 65 6.72 3.23 -13.78
CA GLY A 65 5.25 3.28 -13.65
C GLY A 65 4.76 4.58 -13.01
N ALA A 66 5.42 5.05 -11.94
CA ALA A 66 5.07 6.30 -11.27
C ALA A 66 5.22 7.52 -12.20
N LEU A 67 6.29 7.57 -13.00
CA LEU A 67 6.51 8.64 -13.98
C LEU A 67 5.46 8.62 -15.10
N ALA A 68 5.11 7.44 -15.62
CA ALA A 68 4.05 7.31 -16.63
C ALA A 68 2.69 7.78 -16.08
N VAL A 69 2.35 7.42 -14.84
CA VAL A 69 1.12 7.90 -14.19
C VAL A 69 1.18 9.40 -13.92
N ALA A 70 2.35 9.95 -13.58
CA ALA A 70 2.52 11.39 -13.38
C ALA A 70 2.29 12.19 -14.67
N GLU A 71 2.86 11.74 -15.80
CA GLU A 71 2.63 12.33 -17.12
C GLU A 71 1.14 12.28 -17.50
N LEU A 72 0.49 11.14 -17.28
CA LEU A 72 -0.93 11.00 -17.61
C LEU A 72 -1.83 11.85 -16.71
N SER A 73 -1.46 12.02 -15.44
CA SER A 73 -2.18 12.87 -14.47
C SER A 73 -2.08 14.35 -14.80
N THR A 74 -0.97 14.80 -15.40
CA THR A 74 -0.82 16.20 -15.85
C THR A 74 -1.50 16.45 -17.19
N LEU A 75 -1.56 15.44 -18.08
CA LEU A 75 -2.28 15.51 -19.35
C LEU A 75 -3.81 15.50 -19.18
N LEU A 76 -4.32 14.75 -18.20
CA LEU A 76 -5.76 14.59 -17.94
C LEU A 76 -6.11 15.01 -16.51
N PRO A 77 -6.08 16.33 -16.16
CA PRO A 77 -6.31 16.83 -14.81
C PRO A 77 -7.81 16.88 -14.46
N ARG A 78 -8.50 15.75 -14.65
CA ARG A 78 -9.93 15.57 -14.31
C ARG A 78 -10.06 14.70 -13.08
N ALA A 79 -11.08 14.94 -12.27
CA ALA A 79 -11.40 14.06 -11.15
C ALA A 79 -11.83 12.67 -11.67
N GLY A 80 -11.29 11.60 -11.07
CA GLY A 80 -11.63 10.21 -11.40
C GLY A 80 -10.44 9.26 -11.55
N GLY A 81 -9.19 9.77 -11.53
CA GLY A 81 -7.98 8.95 -11.51
C GLY A 81 -7.86 8.01 -12.72
N VAL A 82 -7.45 6.76 -12.48
CA VAL A 82 -7.20 5.76 -13.53
C VAL A 82 -8.43 5.50 -14.42
N TYR A 83 -9.64 5.68 -13.89
CA TYR A 83 -10.87 5.56 -14.68
C TYR A 83 -10.89 6.55 -15.85
N VAL A 84 -10.48 7.80 -15.63
CA VAL A 84 -10.45 8.83 -16.68
C VAL A 84 -9.46 8.46 -17.76
N PHE A 85 -8.31 7.91 -17.38
CA PHE A 85 -7.27 7.51 -18.30
C PHE A 85 -7.75 6.39 -19.23
N LEU A 86 -8.40 5.37 -18.67
CA LEU A 86 -8.97 4.27 -19.44
C LEU A 86 -10.14 4.72 -20.32
N ARG A 87 -10.97 5.65 -19.82
CA ARG A 87 -12.07 6.22 -20.60
C ARG A 87 -11.57 6.98 -21.82
N GLU A 88 -10.55 7.80 -21.66
CA GLU A 88 -9.97 8.58 -22.77
C GLU A 88 -9.27 7.66 -23.79
N ALA A 89 -8.56 6.62 -23.33
CA ALA A 89 -7.80 5.73 -24.20
C ALA A 89 -8.65 4.64 -24.90
N TYR A 90 -9.67 4.12 -24.22
CA TYR A 90 -10.42 2.91 -24.65
C TYR A 90 -11.95 3.10 -24.69
N GLY A 91 -12.45 4.29 -24.37
CA GLY A 91 -13.87 4.62 -24.40
C GLY A 91 -14.67 4.18 -23.17
N ASP A 92 -15.96 4.50 -23.19
CA ASP A 92 -16.86 4.36 -22.04
C ASP A 92 -17.07 2.91 -21.58
N ALA A 93 -17.13 1.95 -22.52
CA ALA A 93 -17.37 0.54 -22.19
C ALA A 93 -16.22 -0.06 -21.38
N ALA A 94 -14.97 0.19 -21.79
CA ALA A 94 -13.78 -0.32 -21.09
C ALA A 94 -13.65 0.32 -19.71
N ALA A 95 -13.87 1.65 -19.61
CA ALA A 95 -13.86 2.36 -18.34
C ALA A 95 -14.94 1.85 -17.38
N PHE A 96 -16.15 1.59 -17.89
CA PHE A 96 -17.25 1.05 -17.10
C PHE A 96 -16.92 -0.33 -16.50
N VAL A 97 -16.40 -1.25 -17.31
CA VAL A 97 -15.97 -2.57 -16.83
C VAL A 97 -14.85 -2.44 -15.80
N PHE A 98 -13.86 -1.59 -16.06
CA PHE A 98 -12.81 -1.30 -15.09
C PHE A 98 -13.37 -0.75 -13.77
N GLY A 99 -14.29 0.21 -13.83
CA GLY A 99 -14.92 0.79 -12.64
C GLY A 99 -15.61 -0.27 -11.77
N TRP A 100 -16.34 -1.19 -12.40
CA TRP A 100 -16.97 -2.31 -11.69
C TRP A 100 -15.95 -3.29 -11.08
N LEU A 101 -14.93 -3.70 -11.84
CA LEU A 101 -13.87 -4.55 -11.32
C LEU A 101 -13.08 -3.87 -10.20
N TYR A 102 -12.89 -2.56 -10.30
CA TYR A 102 -12.19 -1.78 -9.30
C TYR A 102 -12.97 -1.78 -7.99
N VAL A 103 -14.26 -1.46 -8.01
CA VAL A 103 -15.10 -1.34 -6.81
C VAL A 103 -15.49 -2.69 -6.22
N LEU A 104 -15.78 -3.71 -7.04
CA LEU A 104 -16.28 -5.01 -6.57
C LEU A 104 -15.18 -6.02 -6.27
N VAL A 105 -14.02 -5.91 -6.92
CA VAL A 105 -12.95 -6.91 -6.81
C VAL A 105 -11.68 -6.28 -6.23
N THR A 106 -11.16 -5.25 -6.86
CA THR A 106 -9.82 -4.73 -6.52
C THR A 106 -9.81 -4.10 -5.12
N THR A 107 -10.74 -3.17 -4.84
CA THR A 107 -10.78 -2.48 -3.54
C THR A 107 -11.13 -3.42 -2.38
N PRO A 108 -12.15 -4.30 -2.47
CA PRO A 108 -12.48 -5.18 -1.35
C PRO A 108 -11.38 -6.22 -1.09
N THR A 109 -10.76 -6.78 -2.13
CA THR A 109 -9.65 -7.73 -1.97
C THR A 109 -8.45 -7.08 -1.29
N ALA A 110 -8.09 -5.84 -1.63
CA ALA A 110 -7.02 -5.12 -0.96
C ALA A 110 -7.32 -4.89 0.53
N VAL A 111 -8.53 -4.42 0.86
CA VAL A 111 -8.97 -4.21 2.24
C VAL A 111 -8.98 -5.52 3.04
N ALA A 112 -9.53 -6.59 2.48
CA ALA A 112 -9.58 -7.91 3.11
C ALA A 112 -8.18 -8.47 3.38
N THR A 113 -7.26 -8.34 2.42
CA THR A 113 -5.87 -8.79 2.57
C THR A 113 -5.18 -8.03 3.70
N LEU A 114 -5.28 -6.69 3.72
CA LEU A 114 -4.68 -5.87 4.76
C LEU A 114 -5.25 -6.17 6.16
N ALA A 115 -6.57 -6.35 6.27
CA ALA A 115 -7.23 -6.69 7.53
C ALA A 115 -6.82 -8.08 8.04
N THR A 116 -6.64 -9.05 7.13
CA THR A 116 -6.15 -10.40 7.47
C THR A 116 -4.72 -10.33 8.02
N VAL A 117 -3.83 -9.60 7.33
CA VAL A 117 -2.44 -9.40 7.79
C VAL A 117 -2.41 -8.71 9.16
N PHE A 118 -3.26 -7.71 9.39
CA PHE A 118 -3.40 -7.06 10.69
C PHE A 118 -3.81 -8.05 11.77
N ALA A 119 -4.83 -8.88 11.51
CA ALA A 119 -5.31 -9.88 12.44
C ALA A 119 -4.23 -10.92 12.79
N GLU A 120 -3.47 -11.40 11.79
CA GLU A 120 -2.33 -12.30 12.01
C GLU A 120 -1.27 -11.66 12.91
N PHE A 121 -0.89 -10.41 12.65
CA PHE A 121 0.09 -9.72 13.49
C PHE A 121 -0.41 -9.47 14.92
N LEU A 122 -1.69 -9.13 15.08
CA LEU A 122 -2.29 -8.93 16.39
C LEU A 122 -2.30 -10.22 17.21
N LEU A 123 -2.68 -11.35 16.59
CA LEU A 123 -2.67 -12.65 17.25
C LEU A 123 -1.26 -13.10 17.64
N ASN A 124 -0.29 -12.92 16.75
CA ASN A 124 1.12 -13.19 17.05
C ASN A 124 1.62 -12.35 18.23
N LEU A 125 1.28 -11.05 18.27
CA LEU A 125 1.66 -10.16 19.36
C LEU A 125 1.06 -10.58 20.71
N LEU A 126 -0.18 -11.09 20.70
CA LEU A 126 -0.87 -11.57 21.90
C LEU A 126 -0.46 -13.00 22.28
N GLY A 127 0.40 -13.66 21.50
CA GLY A 127 0.78 -15.06 21.72
C GLY A 127 -0.37 -16.05 21.55
N VAL A 128 -1.42 -15.68 20.81
CA VAL A 128 -2.59 -16.52 20.57
C VAL A 128 -2.42 -17.27 19.27
N ALA A 129 -2.66 -18.59 19.29
CA ALA A 129 -2.60 -19.41 18.09
C ALA A 129 -3.58 -18.90 17.01
N ALA A 130 -3.05 -18.56 15.84
CA ALA A 130 -3.84 -18.10 14.72
C ALA A 130 -4.51 -19.29 14.03
N ASN A 131 -5.83 -19.38 14.13
CA ASN A 131 -6.64 -20.26 13.29
C ASN A 131 -7.43 -19.41 12.28
N THR A 132 -7.86 -20.01 11.16
CA THR A 132 -8.53 -19.31 10.07
C THR A 132 -9.77 -18.54 10.54
N ALA A 133 -10.57 -19.13 11.43
CA ALA A 133 -11.80 -18.50 11.93
C ALA A 133 -11.52 -17.26 12.80
N THR A 134 -10.54 -17.34 13.71
CA THR A 134 -10.15 -16.23 14.58
C THR A 134 -9.55 -15.08 13.77
N VAL A 135 -8.68 -15.39 12.79
CA VAL A 135 -8.13 -14.37 11.88
C VAL A 135 -9.26 -13.67 11.11
N GLN A 136 -10.20 -14.43 10.55
CA GLN A 136 -11.34 -13.88 9.81
C GLN A 136 -12.23 -13.00 10.71
N MET A 137 -12.56 -13.43 11.93
CA MET A 137 -13.37 -12.63 12.85
C MET A 137 -12.71 -11.30 13.20
N ILE A 138 -11.42 -11.30 13.52
CA ILE A 138 -10.67 -10.08 13.84
C ILE A 138 -10.58 -9.17 12.60
N ALA A 139 -10.31 -9.73 11.42
CA ALA A 139 -10.26 -8.97 10.17
C ALA A 139 -11.61 -8.30 9.86
N ILE A 140 -12.72 -9.04 9.98
CA ILE A 140 -14.07 -8.50 9.79
C ILE A 140 -14.37 -7.38 10.79
N ALA A 141 -14.07 -7.59 12.07
CA ALA A 141 -14.26 -6.59 13.11
C ALA A 141 -13.45 -5.32 12.83
N ALA A 142 -12.19 -5.46 12.39
CA ALA A 142 -11.33 -4.33 12.03
C ALA A 142 -11.89 -3.55 10.83
N ILE A 143 -12.37 -4.25 9.79
CA ILE A 143 -12.99 -3.61 8.62
C ILE A 143 -14.23 -2.81 9.04
N ILE A 144 -15.12 -3.39 9.84
CA ILE A 144 -16.34 -2.71 10.31
C ILE A 144 -15.97 -1.47 11.13
N ALA A 145 -15.04 -1.60 12.07
CA ALA A 145 -14.59 -0.48 12.91
C ALA A 145 -13.98 0.66 12.09
N LEU A 146 -13.08 0.34 11.15
CA LEU A 146 -12.46 1.33 10.27
C LEU A 146 -13.46 1.95 9.30
N THR A 147 -14.43 1.19 8.82
CA THR A 147 -15.52 1.72 7.98
C THR A 147 -16.34 2.74 8.76
N GLY A 148 -16.74 2.40 9.99
CA GLY A 148 -17.44 3.33 10.88
C GLY A 148 -16.64 4.61 11.14
N ALA A 149 -15.34 4.49 11.42
CA ALA A 149 -14.46 5.64 11.62
C ALA A 149 -14.34 6.53 10.35
N ASN A 150 -14.29 5.92 9.16
CA ASN A 150 -14.23 6.66 7.90
C ASN A 150 -15.54 7.39 7.57
N VAL A 151 -16.70 6.80 7.91
CA VAL A 151 -18.02 7.44 7.74
C VAL A 151 -18.17 8.65 8.67
N LEU A 152 -17.59 8.61 9.87
CA LEU A 152 -17.60 9.74 10.82
C LEU A 152 -16.69 10.90 10.39
N GLY A 153 -15.71 10.66 9.51
CA GLY A 153 -14.94 11.71 8.86
C GLY A 153 -13.65 11.21 8.20
N ALA A 154 -13.48 11.53 6.92
CA ALA A 154 -12.29 11.16 6.14
C ALA A 154 -10.96 11.66 6.74
N ARG A 155 -11.00 12.71 7.57
CA ARG A 155 -9.83 13.24 8.28
C ARG A 155 -9.28 12.25 9.33
N VAL A 156 -10.14 11.42 9.91
CA VAL A 156 -9.76 10.35 10.84
C VAL A 156 -9.01 9.24 10.10
N GLY A 157 -9.51 8.83 8.93
CA GLY A 157 -8.84 7.84 8.09
C GLY A 157 -7.43 8.27 7.64
N ALA A 158 -7.28 9.55 7.28
CA ALA A 158 -5.97 10.14 6.98
C ALA A 158 -5.03 10.10 8.19
N ALA A 159 -5.50 10.52 9.37
CA ALA A 159 -4.70 10.52 10.60
C ALA A 159 -4.26 9.10 11.01
N VAL A 160 -5.15 8.09 10.93
CA VAL A 160 -4.80 6.69 11.21
C VAL A 160 -3.73 6.18 10.25
N SER A 161 -3.81 6.55 8.97
CA SER A 161 -2.82 6.18 7.96
C SER A 161 -1.47 6.85 8.22
N GLU A 162 -1.46 8.13 8.58
CA GLU A 162 -0.25 8.88 8.93
C GLU A 162 0.46 8.28 10.15
N VAL A 163 -0.27 8.02 11.25
CA VAL A 163 0.29 7.41 12.46
C VAL A 163 0.85 6.03 12.16
N THR A 164 0.11 5.20 11.42
CA THR A 164 0.56 3.86 11.04
C THR A 164 1.84 3.91 10.21
N THR A 165 1.94 4.88 9.29
CA THR A 165 3.13 5.10 8.46
C THR A 165 4.32 5.50 9.31
N LEU A 166 4.14 6.45 10.24
CA LEU A 166 5.19 6.90 11.15
C LEU A 166 5.72 5.73 12.00
N VAL A 167 4.84 4.90 12.55
CA VAL A 167 5.23 3.70 13.32
C VAL A 167 6.05 2.74 12.45
N LYS A 168 5.60 2.46 11.22
CA LYS A 168 6.31 1.55 10.30
C LYS A 168 7.69 2.08 9.94
N VAL A 169 7.80 3.36 9.58
CA VAL A 169 9.08 4.00 9.22
C VAL A 169 10.04 4.00 10.41
N THR A 170 9.54 4.31 11.62
CA THR A 170 10.33 4.28 12.85
C THR A 170 10.84 2.87 13.15
N ALA A 171 9.97 1.85 13.05
CA ALA A 171 10.36 0.45 13.26
C ALA A 171 11.43 0.00 12.25
N LEU A 172 11.27 0.33 10.96
CA LEU A 172 12.27 0.03 9.94
C LEU A 172 13.61 0.72 10.22
N THR A 173 13.57 1.98 10.63
CA THR A 173 14.78 2.74 10.97
C THR A 173 15.50 2.10 12.15
N ALA A 174 14.76 1.70 13.19
CA ALA A 174 15.31 0.98 14.33
C ALA A 174 15.93 -0.36 13.95
N ILE A 175 15.29 -1.13 13.05
CA ILE A 175 15.84 -2.40 12.54
C ILE A 175 17.15 -2.15 11.77
N ILE A 176 17.18 -1.15 10.89
CA ILE A 176 18.38 -0.81 10.11
C ILE A 176 19.52 -0.43 11.06
N ILE A 177 19.28 0.48 12.00
CA ILE A 177 20.28 0.91 12.98
C ILE A 177 20.76 -0.28 13.82
N GLY A 178 19.82 -1.09 14.33
CA GLY A 178 20.14 -2.28 15.11
C GLY A 178 21.00 -3.28 14.33
N ALA A 179 20.70 -3.49 13.04
CA ALA A 179 21.49 -4.36 12.17
C ALA A 179 22.93 -3.85 12.00
N PHE A 180 23.15 -2.53 11.87
CA PHE A 180 24.50 -1.96 11.76
C PHE A 180 25.25 -1.92 13.10
N LEU A 181 24.56 -1.75 14.23
CA LEU A 181 25.19 -1.68 15.55
C LEU A 181 25.51 -3.06 16.13
N LEU A 182 24.66 -4.06 15.90
CA LEU A 182 24.77 -5.41 16.46
C LEU A 182 25.30 -6.44 15.46
N GLY A 183 25.27 -6.13 14.16
CA GLY A 183 25.71 -7.04 13.11
C GLY A 183 27.23 -7.05 12.94
N HIS A 184 27.79 -8.24 12.74
CA HIS A 184 29.16 -8.39 12.27
C HIS A 184 29.19 -8.27 10.74
N GLY A 185 29.40 -7.06 10.22
CA GLY A 185 29.45 -6.81 8.78
C GLY A 185 30.67 -7.47 8.12
N SER A 186 30.44 -8.35 7.14
CA SER A 186 31.48 -8.91 6.29
C SER A 186 30.97 -9.05 4.85
N LEU A 187 31.82 -8.73 3.88
CA LEU A 187 31.50 -8.90 2.45
C LEU A 187 31.25 -10.37 2.08
N SER A 188 31.77 -11.31 2.88
CA SER A 188 31.49 -12.74 2.75
C SER A 188 29.99 -13.08 2.89
N HIS A 189 29.24 -12.30 3.68
CA HIS A 189 27.79 -12.49 3.83
C HIS A 189 26.98 -12.16 2.58
N LEU A 190 27.59 -11.52 1.57
CA LEU A 190 26.93 -11.30 0.27
C LEU A 190 27.01 -12.55 -0.62
N THR A 191 28.04 -13.37 -0.42
CA THR A 191 28.33 -14.56 -1.24
C THR A 191 27.97 -15.87 -0.55
N GLU A 192 28.06 -15.92 0.78
CA GLU A 192 27.60 -17.04 1.58
C GLU A 192 26.09 -16.97 1.71
N GLY A 193 25.40 -17.68 0.82
CA GLY A 193 23.96 -17.85 0.95
C GLY A 193 23.63 -18.48 2.30
N GLY A 194 22.83 -17.80 3.13
CA GLY A 194 22.46 -18.29 4.45
C GLY A 194 21.92 -19.72 4.36
N ALA A 195 22.56 -20.66 5.07
CA ALA A 195 22.14 -22.04 5.07
C ALA A 195 20.65 -22.12 5.43
N VAL A 196 19.85 -22.68 4.53
CA VAL A 196 18.41 -22.87 4.75
C VAL A 196 18.25 -23.83 5.94
N GLN A 197 17.99 -23.28 7.12
CA GLN A 197 17.68 -24.05 8.30
C GLN A 197 16.27 -24.62 8.11
N ARG A 198 16.21 -25.83 7.54
CA ARG A 198 14.98 -26.63 7.43
C ARG A 198 14.60 -27.09 8.84
N GLY A 199 13.74 -26.32 9.49
CA GLY A 199 12.98 -26.72 10.69
C GLY A 199 11.59 -27.16 10.31
#